data_AF-A0A5N8YWC4-F1
#
_entry.id   AF-A0A5N8YWC4-F1
#
_cell.length_a   1.000
_cell.length_b   1.000
_cell.length_c   1.000
_cell.angle_alpha   90.00
_cell.angle_beta   90.00
_cell.angle_gamma   90.00
#
_symmetry.space_group_name_H-M   'P 1'
#
loop_
_entity.id
_entity.type
_entity.pdbx_description
1 polymer ?
#
loop_
_entity_poly.entity_id
_entity_poly.type
_entity_poly.pdbx_seq_one_letter_code
_entity_poly.pdbx_strand_id
1 'polypeptide(L)'
;MSLEKRKNRIGRVVSNKMTKTVIVAVQRQRNHYLYKKARRMTSKFYAHDGQSECSIGDLVRIEECRPLSALKRWRVTGVLESMETVEVTPPEVDQSILDFQSDEAPQVVETDEMNENTDAGVDAVPTSPGDTGAPVAEQDGEIQGSSGSVEVAGEEVDGQFQSSNADSPEDGKSVSDEETSTEQSRQ
;
A
#
# COMPACT_ATOMS: atom_id res chain seq x y z
N MET A 1 -12.01 -16.89 25.85
CA MET A 1 -12.44 -15.91 24.83
C MET A 1 -12.55 -16.62 23.49
N SER A 2 -13.72 -16.62 22.85
CA SER A 2 -13.97 -17.34 21.59
C SER A 2 -13.11 -16.80 20.44
N LEU A 3 -12.40 -17.70 19.75
CA LEU A 3 -11.56 -17.40 18.60
C LEU A 3 -12.36 -17.20 17.30
N GLU A 4 -13.69 -17.40 17.32
CA GLU A 4 -14.49 -17.64 16.11
C GLU A 4 -15.02 -16.37 15.40
N LYS A 5 -14.77 -15.16 15.90
CA LYS A 5 -15.38 -13.93 15.34
C LYS A 5 -14.43 -12.78 14.99
N ARG A 6 -13.14 -13.05 14.77
CA ARG A 6 -12.21 -11.99 14.32
C ARG A 6 -12.45 -11.66 12.85
N LYS A 7 -12.48 -10.37 12.52
CA LYS A 7 -12.65 -9.92 11.13
C LYS A 7 -11.36 -10.19 10.37
N ASN A 8 -11.49 -10.86 9.22
CA ASN A 8 -10.39 -11.10 8.30
C ASN A 8 -10.54 -10.21 7.06
N ARG A 9 -9.42 -9.70 6.55
CA ARG A 9 -9.36 -8.92 5.31
C ARG A 9 -8.18 -9.39 4.47
N ILE A 10 -8.27 -9.19 3.17
CA ILE A 10 -7.21 -9.52 2.22
C ILE A 10 -6.84 -8.23 1.51
N GLY A 11 -5.54 -7.96 1.37
CA GLY A 11 -5.04 -6.76 0.73
C GLY A 11 -3.59 -6.91 0.31
N ARG A 12 -3.08 -5.88 -0.39
CA ARG A 12 -1.70 -5.86 -0.87
C ARG A 12 -0.81 -5.03 0.06
N VAL A 13 0.42 -5.46 0.25
CA VAL A 13 1.43 -4.73 1.02
C VAL A 13 1.89 -3.52 0.21
N VAL A 14 1.71 -2.33 0.77
CA VAL A 14 2.12 -1.05 0.16
C VAL A 14 3.48 -0.59 0.68
N SER A 15 3.78 -0.88 1.94
CA SER A 15 5.02 -0.45 2.57
C SER A 15 5.41 -1.40 3.70
N ASN A 16 6.68 -1.79 3.71
CA ASN A 16 7.36 -2.55 4.75
C ASN A 16 8.47 -1.71 5.43
N LYS A 17 8.44 -0.38 5.31
CA LYS A 17 9.49 0.52 5.84
C LYS A 17 9.60 0.55 7.38
N MET A 18 8.60 0.02 8.10
CA MET A 18 8.56 0.07 9.57
C MET A 18 8.96 -1.27 10.18
N THR A 19 9.61 -1.22 11.33
CA THR A 19 10.00 -2.43 12.07
C THR A 19 8.78 -3.24 12.52
N LYS A 20 8.77 -4.54 12.20
CA LYS A 20 7.74 -5.52 12.63
C LYS A 20 6.30 -5.10 12.30
N THR A 21 6.13 -4.24 11.30
CA THR A 21 4.85 -3.63 10.94
C THR A 21 4.79 -3.38 9.44
N VAL A 22 3.74 -3.88 8.80
CA VAL A 22 3.48 -3.68 7.36
C VAL A 22 2.20 -2.89 7.15
N ILE A 23 2.20 -2.02 6.13
CA ILE A 23 1.02 -1.26 5.71
C ILE A 23 0.34 -2.03 4.59
N VAL A 24 -0.87 -2.49 4.85
CA VAL A 24 -1.69 -3.25 3.89
C VAL A 24 -2.81 -2.38 3.37
N ALA A 25 -2.92 -2.26 2.04
CA ALA A 25 -4.07 -1.62 1.40
C ALA A 25 -5.14 -2.67 1.08
N VAL A 26 -6.30 -2.52 1.71
CA VAL A 26 -7.48 -3.33 1.43
C VAL A 26 -8.44 -2.51 0.57
N GLN A 27 -8.76 -3.05 -0.60
CA GLN A 27 -9.76 -2.46 -1.48
C GLN A 27 -11.13 -3.07 -1.17
N ARG A 28 -12.16 -2.23 -1.09
CA ARG A 28 -13.56 -2.67 -0.99
C ARG A 28 -14.42 -1.90 -1.97
N GLN A 29 -15.34 -2.59 -2.62
CA GLN A 29 -16.35 -1.95 -3.46
C GLN A 29 -17.55 -1.58 -2.59
N ARG A 30 -17.98 -0.32 -2.65
CA ARG A 30 -19.23 0.12 -2.02
C ARG A 30 -20.00 0.96 -3.02
N ASN A 31 -21.29 0.71 -3.14
CA ASN A 31 -22.17 1.56 -3.93
C ASN A 31 -22.33 2.91 -3.23
N HIS A 32 -22.37 4.01 -3.99
CA HIS A 32 -22.77 5.28 -3.39
C HIS A 32 -24.22 5.23 -2.90
N TYR A 33 -24.51 5.88 -1.79
CA TYR A 33 -25.83 5.79 -1.13
C TYR A 33 -26.97 6.30 -2.04
N LEU A 34 -26.79 7.46 -2.68
CA LEU A 34 -27.83 8.07 -3.53
C LEU A 34 -27.93 7.43 -4.92
N TYR A 35 -26.84 7.48 -5.70
CA TYR A 35 -26.84 7.09 -7.11
C TYR A 35 -26.47 5.62 -7.37
N LYS A 36 -26.18 4.81 -6.34
CA LYS A 36 -25.90 3.37 -6.42
C LYS A 36 -24.76 2.95 -7.36
N LYS A 37 -24.02 3.88 -7.98
CA LYS A 37 -22.79 3.59 -8.75
C LYS A 37 -21.76 2.93 -7.85
N ALA A 38 -21.18 1.83 -8.31
CA ALA A 38 -20.10 1.14 -7.62
C ALA A 38 -18.84 2.00 -7.61
N ARG A 39 -18.29 2.27 -6.42
CA ARG A 39 -16.99 2.94 -6.25
C ARG A 39 -16.06 2.07 -5.41
N ARG A 40 -14.78 2.08 -5.78
CA ARG A 40 -13.73 1.39 -5.03
C ARG A 40 -13.21 2.33 -3.94
N MET A 41 -13.12 1.83 -2.71
CA MET A 41 -12.55 2.53 -1.56
C MET A 41 -11.37 1.73 -1.04
N THR A 42 -10.23 2.39 -0.89
CA THR A 42 -9.02 1.80 -0.35
C THR A 42 -8.79 2.28 1.07
N SER A 43 -8.59 1.37 2.00
CA SER A 43 -8.23 1.68 3.39
C SER A 43 -6.91 1.02 3.72
N LYS A 44 -6.02 1.76 4.40
CA LYS A 44 -4.71 1.28 4.83
C LYS A 44 -4.83 0.74 6.26
N PHE A 45 -4.24 -0.43 6.50
CA PHE A 45 -4.23 -1.09 7.79
C PHE A 45 -2.79 -1.34 8.23
N TYR A 46 -2.50 -1.08 9.50
CA TYR A 46 -1.23 -1.35 10.13
C TYR A 46 -1.28 -2.74 10.73
N ALA A 47 -0.58 -3.68 10.10
CA ALA A 47 -0.54 -5.08 10.51
C ALA A 47 0.80 -5.41 11.16
N HIS A 48 0.75 -6.19 12.23
CA HIS A 48 1.93 -6.75 12.87
C HIS A 48 2.41 -7.98 12.11
N ASP A 49 3.67 -7.92 11.72
CA ASP A 49 4.47 -9.04 11.27
C ASP A 49 5.61 -9.22 12.27
N GLY A 50 5.76 -10.41 12.84
CA GLY A 50 6.78 -10.70 13.85
C GLY A 50 8.15 -10.99 13.25
N GLN A 51 8.16 -11.64 12.08
CA GLN A 51 9.34 -12.12 11.39
C GLN A 51 9.72 -11.24 10.20
N SER A 52 8.87 -10.27 9.82
CA SER A 52 9.11 -9.38 8.69
C SER A 52 9.31 -10.16 7.38
N GLU A 53 8.50 -11.20 7.18
CA GLU A 53 8.56 -12.09 6.01
C GLU A 53 7.85 -11.49 4.78
N CYS A 54 7.04 -10.44 4.94
CA CYS A 54 6.26 -9.87 3.85
C CYS A 54 7.06 -8.85 3.01
N SER A 55 7.04 -9.05 1.69
CA SER A 55 7.60 -8.13 0.71
C SER A 55 6.57 -7.11 0.20
N ILE A 56 7.06 -6.05 -0.45
CA ILE A 56 6.19 -5.04 -1.07
C ILE A 56 5.50 -5.68 -2.29
N GLY A 57 4.18 -5.50 -2.41
CA GLY A 57 3.41 -6.08 -3.52
C GLY A 57 2.68 -7.38 -3.17
N ASP A 58 3.11 -8.08 -2.12
CA ASP A 58 2.52 -9.34 -1.68
C ASP A 58 1.04 -9.21 -1.31
N LEU A 59 0.27 -10.25 -1.63
CA LEU A 59 -1.13 -10.37 -1.26
C LEU A 59 -1.25 -11.12 0.06
N VAL A 60 -1.67 -10.42 1.11
CA VAL A 60 -1.65 -10.92 2.48
C VAL A 60 -3.04 -10.96 3.09
N ARG A 61 -3.30 -11.98 3.91
CA ARG A 61 -4.48 -12.06 4.78
C ARG A 61 -4.14 -11.48 6.16
N ILE A 62 -4.91 -10.49 6.57
CA ILE A 62 -4.82 -9.84 7.88
C ILE A 62 -6.04 -10.16 8.72
N GLU A 63 -5.85 -10.24 10.03
CA GLU A 63 -6.92 -10.43 11.00
C GLU A 63 -6.86 -9.36 12.10
N GLU A 64 -8.04 -9.02 12.64
CA GLU A 64 -8.16 -8.08 13.76
C GLU A 64 -7.56 -8.69 15.04
N CYS A 65 -6.75 -7.91 15.76
CA CYS A 65 -6.12 -8.34 17.00
C CYS A 65 -6.32 -7.31 18.12
N ARG A 66 -5.87 -7.64 19.33
CA ARG A 66 -5.76 -6.66 20.41
C ARG A 66 -4.90 -5.46 19.95
N PRO A 67 -5.13 -4.25 20.46
CA PRO A 67 -4.24 -3.13 20.16
C PRO A 67 -2.81 -3.49 20.59
N LEU A 68 -1.87 -3.41 19.65
CA LEU A 68 -0.42 -3.60 19.88
C LEU A 68 0.30 -2.25 19.98
N SER A 69 -0.28 -1.21 19.38
CA SER A 69 0.18 0.18 19.38
C SER A 69 -1.03 1.09 19.10
N ALA A 70 -0.83 2.40 18.98
CA ALA A 70 -1.87 3.37 18.68
C ALA A 70 -2.65 3.02 17.38
N LEU A 71 -1.93 2.65 16.32
CA LEU A 71 -2.50 2.35 15.00
C LEU A 71 -2.56 0.85 14.69
N LYS A 72 -1.67 0.05 15.29
CA LYS A 72 -1.49 -1.38 14.95
C LYS A 72 -2.50 -2.25 15.69
N ARG A 73 -3.58 -2.60 14.99
CA ARG A 73 -4.73 -3.41 15.47
C ARG A 73 -4.98 -4.66 14.63
N TRP A 74 -4.08 -4.96 13.71
CA TRP A 74 -4.17 -6.11 12.80
C TRP A 74 -2.90 -6.94 12.93
N ARG A 75 -3.01 -8.25 12.71
CA ARG A 75 -1.85 -9.15 12.53
C ARG A 75 -1.92 -9.84 11.18
N VAL A 76 -0.77 -10.15 10.61
CA VAL A 76 -0.68 -10.97 9.39
C VAL A 76 -0.93 -12.42 9.79
N THR A 77 -1.87 -13.09 9.12
CA THR A 77 -2.17 -14.51 9.34
C THR A 77 -1.45 -15.40 8.31
N GLY A 78 -1.28 -14.91 7.08
CA GLY A 78 -0.56 -15.63 6.03
C GLY A 78 -0.44 -14.84 4.73
N VAL A 79 0.61 -15.13 3.98
CA VAL A 79 0.83 -14.63 2.61
C VAL A 79 0.13 -15.59 1.63
N LEU A 80 -0.67 -15.04 0.73
CA LEU A 80 -1.44 -15.80 -0.26
C LEU A 80 -0.75 -15.82 -1.62
N GLU A 81 -0.14 -14.72 -2.02
CA GLU A 81 0.59 -14.57 -3.29
C GLU A 81 1.83 -13.72 -3.02
N SER A 82 3.01 -14.26 -3.34
CA SER A 82 4.28 -13.56 -3.25
C SER A 82 4.64 -13.02 -4.63
N MET A 83 4.85 -11.71 -4.73
CA MET A 83 5.38 -11.10 -5.94
C MET A 83 6.90 -11.08 -5.86
N GLU A 84 7.50 -12.27 -5.93
CA GLU A 84 8.93 -12.33 -6.21
C GLU A 84 9.12 -11.88 -7.67
N THR A 85 9.93 -10.85 -7.86
CA THR A 85 10.35 -10.41 -9.19
C THR A 85 11.09 -11.57 -9.82
N VAL A 86 10.39 -12.39 -10.61
CA VAL A 86 11.03 -13.34 -11.49
C VAL A 86 11.85 -12.49 -12.45
N GLU A 87 13.17 -12.49 -12.28
CA GLU A 87 14.06 -12.01 -13.31
C GLU A 87 13.77 -12.84 -14.55
N VAL A 88 13.00 -12.26 -15.47
CA VAL A 88 12.81 -12.84 -16.79
C VAL A 88 14.19 -12.72 -17.43
N THR A 89 14.99 -13.78 -17.34
CA THR A 89 16.12 -13.95 -18.25
C THR A 89 15.50 -13.79 -19.64
N PRO A 90 15.86 -12.75 -20.41
CA PRO A 90 15.30 -12.59 -21.74
C PRO A 90 15.56 -13.91 -22.47
N PRO A 91 14.54 -14.51 -23.12
CA PRO A 91 14.75 -15.70 -23.92
C PRO A 91 15.87 -15.36 -24.90
N GLU A 92 16.98 -16.11 -24.82
CA GLU A 92 18.10 -15.93 -25.72
C GLU A 92 17.54 -15.94 -27.14
N VAL A 93 17.65 -14.80 -27.83
CA VAL A 93 17.25 -14.69 -29.22
C VAL A 93 18.23 -15.57 -29.98
N ASP A 94 17.76 -16.73 -30.44
CA ASP A 94 18.56 -17.64 -31.25
C ASP A 94 19.25 -16.86 -32.37
N GLN A 95 20.59 -16.91 -32.37
CA GLN A 95 21.44 -16.19 -33.33
C GLN A 95 21.23 -16.64 -34.79
N SER A 96 20.38 -17.66 -35.01
CA SER A 96 19.95 -18.13 -36.32
C SER A 96 19.11 -17.10 -37.11
N ILE A 97 18.55 -16.07 -36.47
CA ILE A 97 17.80 -14.99 -37.15
C ILE A 97 18.73 -13.93 -37.76
N LEU A 98 20.00 -13.86 -37.35
CA LEU A 98 20.96 -12.84 -37.83
C LEU A 98 21.77 -13.29 -39.07
N ASP A 99 21.59 -14.51 -39.56
CA ASP A 99 22.46 -15.11 -40.59
C ASP A 99 21.84 -15.13 -42.02
N PHE A 100 20.67 -14.53 -42.23
CA PHE A 100 19.94 -14.61 -43.52
C PHE A 100 20.19 -13.45 -44.50
N GLN A 101 21.17 -12.58 -44.25
CA GLN A 101 21.59 -11.55 -45.23
C GLN A 101 23.10 -11.50 -45.37
N SER A 102 23.69 -12.64 -45.73
CA SER A 102 24.99 -12.69 -46.40
C SER A 102 24.80 -13.09 -47.87
N ASP A 103 24.09 -12.26 -48.63
CA ASP A 103 24.21 -12.26 -50.09
C ASP A 103 25.02 -11.02 -50.50
N GLU A 104 26.33 -11.26 -50.58
CA GLU A 104 27.26 -10.77 -51.58
C GLU A 104 27.14 -9.30 -52.05
N ALA A 105 28.01 -8.44 -51.51
CA ALA A 105 28.35 -7.17 -52.13
C ALA A 105 29.25 -7.41 -53.36
N PRO A 106 28.94 -6.88 -54.55
CA PRO A 106 29.93 -6.77 -55.62
C PRO A 106 30.84 -5.56 -55.36
N GLN A 107 32.15 -5.82 -55.44
CA GLN A 107 33.20 -4.80 -55.35
C GLN A 107 33.46 -4.06 -56.67
N VAL A 108 34.11 -2.90 -56.52
CA VAL A 108 34.99 -2.13 -57.43
C VAL A 108 34.41 -1.43 -58.66
N VAL A 109 34.48 -0.10 -58.65
CA VAL A 109 35.27 0.65 -59.64
C VAL A 109 35.92 1.86 -58.97
N GLU A 110 37.25 1.87 -58.96
CA GLU A 110 38.09 3.04 -58.70
C GLU A 110 37.93 4.05 -59.84
N THR A 111 37.84 5.34 -59.51
CA THR A 111 38.44 6.40 -60.32
C THR A 111 39.05 7.45 -59.41
N ASP A 112 40.37 7.39 -59.37
CA ASP A 112 41.38 8.44 -59.43
C ASP A 112 41.23 9.75 -58.65
N GLU A 113 42.32 9.98 -57.91
CA GLU A 113 42.74 11.17 -57.19
C GLU A 113 42.76 12.47 -58.03
N MET A 114 42.95 13.57 -57.28
CA MET A 114 43.43 14.94 -57.59
C MET A 114 42.34 15.95 -57.16
N ASN A 115 42.59 17.01 -56.40
CA ASN A 115 43.74 17.58 -55.73
C ASN A 115 43.21 18.81 -54.96
N GLU A 116 43.87 19.16 -53.87
CA GLU A 116 44.35 20.52 -53.57
C GLU A 116 43.90 21.17 -52.27
N ASN A 117 44.94 21.55 -51.54
CA ASN A 117 44.97 22.15 -50.23
C ASN A 117 44.83 23.67 -50.35
N THR A 118 44.00 24.28 -49.52
CA THR A 118 44.13 25.69 -49.10
C THR A 118 43.71 25.74 -47.64
N ASP A 119 44.64 25.71 -46.67
CA ASP A 119 45.36 26.88 -46.12
C ASP A 119 44.53 28.18 -46.10
N ALA A 120 43.80 28.38 -45.00
CA ALA A 120 43.51 29.69 -44.43
C ALA A 120 42.99 29.53 -43.00
N GLY A 121 43.91 29.68 -42.04
CA GLY A 121 43.78 30.73 -41.02
C GLY A 121 42.63 30.69 -40.01
N VAL A 122 43.06 30.68 -38.74
CA VAL A 122 42.59 31.54 -37.64
C VAL A 122 41.27 31.19 -36.94
N ASP A 123 41.39 30.57 -35.76
CA ASP A 123 41.30 31.24 -34.45
C ASP A 123 40.75 30.28 -33.39
N ALA A 124 41.68 29.78 -32.58
CA ALA A 124 41.36 29.27 -31.27
C ALA A 124 41.14 30.47 -30.33
N VAL A 125 39.93 30.60 -29.78
CA VAL A 125 39.73 31.31 -28.51
C VAL A 125 38.90 30.42 -27.57
N PRO A 126 39.46 30.04 -26.40
CA PRO A 126 38.79 29.18 -25.44
C PRO A 126 37.99 29.98 -24.39
N THR A 127 37.07 29.27 -23.73
CA THR A 127 36.57 29.52 -22.37
C THR A 127 35.44 30.54 -22.17
N SER A 128 34.30 30.04 -21.69
CA SER A 128 33.44 30.75 -20.73
C SER A 128 32.56 29.77 -19.94
N PRO A 129 32.90 29.45 -18.68
CA PRO A 129 31.95 28.99 -17.67
C PRO A 129 31.41 30.23 -16.94
N GLY A 130 30.19 30.64 -17.29
CA GLY A 130 29.47 31.72 -16.63
C GLY A 130 28.70 31.21 -15.42
N ASP A 131 29.40 31.15 -14.29
CA ASP A 131 28.81 31.27 -12.96
C ASP A 131 28.13 32.65 -12.87
N THR A 132 26.83 32.67 -12.62
CA THR A 132 26.16 33.87 -12.10
C THR A 132 25.19 33.41 -11.03
N GLY A 133 25.73 33.26 -9.82
CA GLY A 133 24.96 33.46 -8.61
C GLY A 133 24.35 34.86 -8.62
N ALA A 134 23.02 34.91 -8.67
CA ALA A 134 22.26 36.06 -8.22
C ALA A 134 21.49 35.66 -6.95
N PRO A 135 21.72 36.33 -5.81
CA PRO A 135 20.97 36.09 -4.58
C PRO A 135 19.56 36.65 -4.76
N VAL A 136 18.55 35.78 -4.72
CA VAL A 136 17.17 36.24 -4.57
C VAL A 136 16.95 36.55 -3.11
N ALA A 137 16.70 37.84 -2.89
CA ALA A 137 16.57 38.54 -1.64
C ALA A 137 15.66 37.82 -0.61
N GLU A 138 16.17 37.77 0.61
CA GLU A 138 15.40 37.75 1.83
C GLU A 138 14.46 38.96 1.84
N GLN A 139 13.14 38.70 1.88
CA GLN A 139 12.17 39.68 2.32
C GLN A 139 11.53 39.13 3.59
N ASP A 140 11.94 39.73 4.70
CA ASP A 140 11.37 39.61 6.02
C ASP A 140 9.95 40.17 5.99
N GLY A 141 8.98 39.27 5.81
CA GLY A 141 7.56 39.52 5.98
C GLY A 141 7.11 39.06 7.37
N GLU A 142 7.40 39.87 8.39
CA GLU A 142 6.92 39.69 9.76
C GLU A 142 5.40 39.97 9.80
N ILE A 143 4.59 38.96 9.48
CA ILE A 143 3.16 38.99 9.75
C ILE A 143 2.93 38.74 11.24
N GLN A 144 2.78 39.85 11.96
CA GLN A 144 2.28 39.90 13.33
C GLN A 144 0.87 39.30 13.40
N GLY A 145 0.82 37.99 13.67
CA GLY A 145 -0.41 37.30 14.04
C GLY A 145 -0.76 37.65 15.48
N SER A 146 -1.64 38.64 15.65
CA SER A 146 -2.39 38.87 16.88
C SER A 146 -3.26 37.64 17.18
N SER A 147 -2.70 36.68 17.90
CA SER A 147 -3.46 35.62 18.55
C SER A 147 -4.25 36.26 19.69
N GLY A 148 -5.50 36.64 19.38
CA GLY A 148 -6.50 36.96 20.39
C GLY A 148 -6.77 35.72 21.24
N SER A 149 -6.32 35.77 22.49
CA SER A 149 -6.77 34.90 23.57
C SER A 149 -8.26 35.12 23.79
N VAL A 150 -9.10 34.24 23.25
CA VAL A 150 -10.49 34.11 23.68
C VAL A 150 -10.49 33.03 24.76
N GLU A 151 -10.44 33.49 26.00
CA GLU A 151 -10.73 32.68 27.18
C GLU A 151 -12.22 32.33 27.17
N VAL A 152 -12.55 31.11 26.75
CA VAL A 152 -13.88 30.54 26.99
C VAL A 152 -13.80 29.80 28.31
N ALA A 153 -14.44 30.40 29.32
CA ALA A 153 -14.69 29.83 30.62
C ALA A 153 -15.26 28.41 30.49
N GLY A 154 -14.59 27.45 31.12
CA GLY A 154 -15.27 26.26 31.62
C GLY A 154 -15.84 26.60 33.00
N GLU A 155 -17.12 26.29 33.24
CA GLU A 155 -17.53 25.56 34.44
C GLU A 155 -19.00 25.10 34.27
N GLU A 156 -19.18 23.78 34.48
CA GLU A 156 -20.34 23.12 35.06
C GLU A 156 -21.72 23.14 34.37
N VAL A 157 -22.03 22.04 33.66
CA VAL A 157 -23.40 21.51 33.58
C VAL A 157 -23.41 20.12 34.20
N ASP A 158 -23.94 20.05 35.42
CA ASP A 158 -24.17 18.82 36.16
C ASP A 158 -25.04 17.84 35.36
N GLY A 159 -24.48 16.66 35.14
CA GLY A 159 -25.19 15.53 34.60
C GLY A 159 -26.09 14.90 35.66
N GLN A 160 -27.40 14.97 35.45
CA GLN A 160 -28.36 14.00 35.98
C GLN A 160 -28.95 13.21 34.81
N PHE A 161 -28.18 12.25 34.31
CA PHE A 161 -28.71 11.17 33.49
C PHE A 161 -29.02 9.99 34.41
N GLN A 162 -30.29 9.84 34.76
CA GLN A 162 -30.78 8.73 35.57
C GLN A 162 -30.63 7.42 34.78
N SER A 163 -29.67 6.59 35.19
CA SER A 163 -29.58 5.19 34.78
C SER A 163 -30.69 4.40 35.47
N SER A 164 -31.72 4.00 34.74
CA SER A 164 -32.61 2.91 35.12
C SER A 164 -32.43 1.76 34.13
N ASN A 165 -31.43 0.93 34.38
CA ASN A 165 -31.41 -0.45 33.91
C ASN A 165 -31.42 -1.33 35.15
N ALA A 166 -32.62 -1.57 35.66
CA ALA A 166 -32.92 -2.71 36.50
C ALA A 166 -33.61 -3.74 35.60
N ASP A 167 -32.98 -4.90 35.40
CA ASP A 167 -33.58 -6.17 35.83
C ASP A 167 -32.55 -7.29 35.62
N SER A 168 -32.12 -7.87 36.73
CA SER A 168 -31.32 -9.10 36.77
C SER A 168 -32.26 -10.31 36.84
N PRO A 169 -31.80 -11.50 36.43
CA PRO A 169 -32.65 -12.65 36.14
C PRO A 169 -33.02 -13.41 37.42
N GLU A 170 -34.26 -13.89 37.50
CA GLU A 170 -34.70 -14.84 38.53
C GLU A 170 -34.99 -16.22 37.94
N ASP A 171 -34.63 -17.20 38.76
CA ASP A 171 -34.45 -18.62 38.55
C ASP A 171 -35.63 -19.43 37.98
N GLY A 172 -35.24 -20.59 37.46
CA GLY A 172 -36.12 -21.59 36.90
C GLY A 172 -37.13 -22.20 37.88
N LYS A 173 -38.13 -22.82 37.27
CA LYS A 173 -38.96 -23.83 37.92
C LYS A 173 -39.19 -24.98 36.94
N SER A 174 -38.64 -26.12 37.34
CA SER A 174 -38.97 -27.46 36.88
C SER A 174 -40.47 -27.72 36.90
N VAL A 175 -41.01 -28.31 35.83
CA VAL A 175 -42.16 -29.22 35.92
C VAL A 175 -41.96 -30.35 34.91
N SER A 176 -41.88 -31.55 35.48
CA SER A 176 -41.98 -32.89 34.91
C SER A 176 -43.23 -33.07 34.04
N ASP A 177 -43.17 -33.98 33.07
CA ASP A 177 -44.20 -35.02 32.90
C ASP A 177 -43.65 -36.21 32.10
N GLU A 178 -44.02 -37.39 32.59
CA GLU A 178 -43.87 -38.73 32.05
C GLU A 178 -44.35 -38.86 30.60
N GLU A 179 -43.77 -39.80 29.83
CA GLU A 179 -44.56 -40.93 29.33
C GLU A 179 -43.68 -42.07 28.79
N THR A 180 -44.16 -43.26 29.13
CA THR A 180 -43.65 -44.61 28.92
C THR A 180 -43.82 -45.13 27.48
N SER A 181 -42.86 -45.94 27.00
CA SER A 181 -43.01 -47.18 26.20
C SER A 181 -41.68 -47.49 25.51
N THR A 182 -40.95 -48.55 25.86
CA THR A 182 -41.13 -49.95 25.37
C THR A 182 -41.31 -50.02 23.86
N GLU A 183 -40.36 -50.63 23.13
CA GLU A 183 -40.59 -51.73 22.18
C GLU A 183 -39.31 -52.02 21.33
N GLN A 184 -38.74 -53.22 21.54
CA GLN A 184 -38.08 -54.14 20.58
C GLN A 184 -36.96 -53.60 19.65
N SER A 185 -35.71 -53.99 19.88
CA SER A 185 -35.12 -55.27 19.44
C SER A 185 -35.36 -55.58 17.95
N ARG A 186 -34.35 -55.36 17.11
CA ARG A 186 -34.12 -56.15 15.91
C ARG A 186 -32.63 -56.26 15.60
N GLN A 187 -32.20 -57.51 15.50
CA GLN A 187 -31.04 -57.96 14.74
C GLN A 187 -31.23 -57.67 13.25
#